data_AF-A0A562KJJ6-F1
#
_entry.id   AF-A0A562KJJ6-F1
#
_cell.length_a   1.000
_cell.length_b   1.000
_cell.length_c   1.000
_cell.angle_alpha   90.00
_cell.angle_beta   90.00
_cell.angle_gamma   90.00
#
_symmetry.space_group_name_H-M   'P 1'
#
loop_
_entity.id
_entity.type
_entity.pdbx_description
1 polymer ?
#
loop_
_entity_poly.entity_id
_entity_poly.type
_entity_poly.pdbx_seq_one_letter_code
_entity_poly.pdbx_strand_id
1 'polypeptide(L)'
;MKIFETESKKFLLRFWNKFKLYILPLIIVFILLFSKQINLNSYFLFILTLYLIFTVFYSIIYSKNEIYKICFDENKLTFFGKKYNTIWQEDFLISESDIKLKVISSRRYCDKVYYLNIQNRNSKYLINYDNNWKQIEVLNIFNTYKELKNEKIIIDEHLILNSLIDKIKKCQSQ
;
A
#
# COMPACT_ATOMS: atom_id res chain seq x y z
N MET A 1 11.68 -22.63 6.24
CA MET A 1 11.78 -21.16 6.07
C MET A 1 11.35 -20.75 4.65
N LYS A 2 10.35 -19.86 4.53
CA LYS A 2 9.90 -19.26 3.25
C LYS A 2 10.10 -17.74 3.31
N ILE A 3 10.68 -17.14 2.27
CA ILE A 3 11.03 -15.71 2.24
C ILE A 3 10.41 -15.05 1.01
N PHE A 4 9.79 -13.89 1.22
CA PHE A 4 9.24 -13.04 0.16
C PHE A 4 9.88 -11.65 0.26
N GLU A 5 10.33 -11.10 -0.86
CA GLU A 5 11.03 -9.82 -0.93
C GLU A 5 10.57 -9.00 -2.14
N THR A 6 10.51 -7.68 -1.98
CA THR A 6 10.32 -6.71 -3.06
C THR A 6 11.38 -5.61 -2.96
N GLU A 7 11.53 -4.83 -4.02
CA GLU A 7 12.43 -3.67 -4.03
C GLU A 7 12.03 -2.66 -2.96
N SER A 8 12.96 -2.36 -2.05
CA SER A 8 12.74 -1.32 -1.06
C SER A 8 12.99 0.07 -1.64
N LYS A 9 12.03 0.99 -1.42
CA LYS A 9 12.11 2.37 -1.91
C LYS A 9 12.49 3.34 -0.80
N LYS A 10 13.40 4.27 -1.12
CA LYS A 10 13.73 5.39 -0.24
C LYS A 10 12.48 6.22 0.06
N PHE A 11 12.41 6.79 1.26
CA PHE A 11 11.28 7.61 1.71
C PHE A 11 10.92 8.72 0.71
N LEU A 12 11.92 9.45 0.19
CA LEU A 12 11.68 10.54 -0.76
C LEU A 12 10.96 10.06 -2.02
N LEU A 13 11.30 8.89 -2.55
CA LEU A 13 10.63 8.35 -3.74
C LEU A 13 9.17 7.98 -3.42
N ARG A 14 8.92 7.37 -2.26
CA ARG A 14 7.55 7.06 -1.79
C ARG A 14 6.73 8.34 -1.60
N PHE A 15 7.32 9.33 -0.93
CA PHE A 15 6.73 10.66 -0.73
C PHE A 15 6.37 11.32 -2.05
N TRP A 16 7.31 11.42 -3.00
CA TRP A 16 7.07 12.07 -4.29
C TRP A 16 5.99 11.35 -5.11
N ASN A 17 5.93 10.02 -5.06
CA ASN A 17 4.87 9.27 -5.75
C ASN A 17 3.47 9.59 -5.20
N LYS A 18 3.33 9.81 -3.88
CA LYS A 18 2.07 10.23 -3.28
C LYS A 18 1.80 11.71 -3.53
N PHE A 19 2.79 12.56 -3.32
CA PHE A 19 2.68 14.01 -3.46
C PHE A 19 2.35 14.44 -4.88
N LYS A 20 2.99 13.84 -5.89
CA LYS A 20 2.74 14.13 -7.32
C LYS A 20 1.28 13.94 -7.72
N LEU A 21 0.59 12.96 -7.14
CA LEU A 21 -0.82 12.70 -7.44
C LEU A 21 -1.71 13.89 -7.03
N TYR A 22 -1.34 14.60 -5.96
CA TYR A 22 -2.14 15.65 -5.35
C TYR A 22 -1.65 17.07 -5.66
N ILE A 23 -0.44 17.23 -6.20
CA ILE A 23 0.04 18.54 -6.67
C ILE A 23 -0.56 18.93 -8.03
N LEU A 24 -1.11 17.97 -8.80
CA LEU A 24 -1.59 18.22 -10.15
C LEU A 24 -2.69 19.29 -10.23
N PRO A 25 -3.71 19.33 -9.34
CA PRO A 25 -4.66 20.43 -9.28
C PRO A 25 -4.02 21.78 -8.99
N LEU A 26 -2.96 21.83 -8.16
CA LEU A 26 -2.24 23.07 -7.86
C LEU A 26 -1.51 23.62 -9.10
N ILE A 27 -0.95 22.74 -9.93
CA ILE A 27 -0.31 23.13 -11.19
C ILE A 27 -1.34 23.75 -12.14
N ILE A 28 -2.54 23.16 -12.24
CA ILE A 28 -3.62 23.70 -13.08
C ILE A 28 -4.05 25.09 -12.59
N VAL A 29 -4.27 25.23 -11.28
CA VAL A 29 -4.59 26.53 -10.67
C VAL A 29 -3.50 27.55 -10.97
N PHE A 30 -2.23 27.19 -10.82
CA PHE A 30 -1.11 28.07 -11.11
C PHE A 30 -1.07 28.53 -12.58
N ILE A 31 -1.36 27.64 -13.53
CA ILE A 31 -1.47 28.00 -14.96
C ILE A 31 -2.60 29.00 -15.20
N LEU A 32 -3.78 28.80 -14.59
CA LEU A 32 -4.93 29.69 -14.72
C LEU A 32 -4.69 31.08 -14.09
N LEU A 33 -3.83 31.15 -13.08
CA LEU A 33 -3.40 32.41 -12.48
C LEU A 33 -2.47 33.19 -13.40
N PHE A 34 -1.48 32.51 -14.00
CA PHE A 34 -0.57 33.13 -14.96
C PHE A 34 -1.24 33.56 -16.26
N SER A 35 -2.32 32.88 -16.67
CA SER A 35 -3.14 33.29 -17.82
C SER A 35 -4.02 34.53 -17.57
N LYS A 36 -3.93 35.15 -16.36
CA LYS A 36 -4.75 36.29 -15.91
C LYS A 36 -6.26 36.05 -15.95
N GLN A 37 -6.70 34.79 -16.02
CA GLN A 37 -8.13 34.45 -16.10
C GLN A 37 -8.84 34.55 -14.75
N ILE A 38 -8.09 34.61 -13.64
CA ILE A 38 -8.63 34.62 -12.28
C ILE A 38 -7.98 35.77 -11.49
N ASN A 39 -8.82 36.62 -10.86
CA ASN A 39 -8.35 37.63 -9.93
C ASN A 39 -8.25 37.00 -8.52
N LEU A 40 -7.06 37.01 -7.92
CA LEU A 40 -6.78 36.35 -6.65
C LEU A 40 -7.30 37.16 -5.47
N ASN A 41 -8.36 36.68 -4.82
CA ASN A 41 -8.74 37.16 -3.49
C ASN A 41 -7.82 36.53 -2.44
N SER A 42 -7.56 37.24 -1.34
CA SER A 42 -6.77 36.76 -0.19
C SER A 42 -7.30 35.44 0.38
N TYR A 43 -8.62 35.26 0.38
CA TYR A 43 -9.27 34.00 0.78
C TYR A 43 -8.89 32.81 -0.12
N PHE A 44 -8.73 33.03 -1.42
CA PHE A 44 -8.33 31.96 -2.34
C PHE A 44 -6.90 31.50 -2.08
N LEU A 45 -5.97 32.45 -1.87
CA LEU A 45 -4.60 32.15 -1.49
C LEU A 45 -4.54 31.34 -0.19
N PHE A 46 -5.34 31.73 0.80
CA PHE A 46 -5.42 30.99 2.07
C PHE A 46 -5.89 29.54 1.89
N ILE A 47 -6.95 29.31 1.11
CA ILE A 47 -7.47 27.96 0.79
C ILE A 47 -6.39 27.13 0.10
N LEU A 48 -5.67 27.72 -0.87
CA LEU A 48 -4.60 27.05 -1.61
C LEU A 48 -3.45 26.63 -0.67
N THR A 49 -3.06 27.50 0.26
CA THR A 49 -2.03 27.20 1.25
C THR A 49 -2.46 26.05 2.17
N LEU A 50 -3.69 26.06 2.67
CA LEU A 50 -4.21 24.95 3.49
C LEU A 50 -4.20 23.64 2.71
N TYR A 51 -4.66 23.65 1.46
CA TYR A 51 -4.64 22.46 0.60
C TYR A 51 -3.23 21.88 0.45
N LEU A 52 -2.22 22.74 0.24
CA LEU A 52 -0.83 22.32 0.12
C LEU A 52 -0.32 21.69 1.42
N ILE A 53 -0.61 22.31 2.58
CA ILE A 53 -0.23 21.78 3.90
C ILE A 53 -0.84 20.39 4.12
N PHE A 54 -2.15 20.24 3.87
CA PHE A 54 -2.81 18.94 4.01
C PHE A 54 -2.24 17.89 3.06
N THR A 55 -1.91 18.30 1.83
CA THR A 55 -1.31 17.41 0.83
C THR A 55 0.07 16.92 1.25
N VAL A 56 0.92 17.81 1.77
CA VAL A 56 2.24 17.44 2.29
C VAL A 56 2.09 16.50 3.48
N PHE A 57 1.25 16.86 4.46
CA PHE A 57 1.03 16.08 5.67
C PHE A 57 0.50 14.67 5.36
N TYR A 58 -0.51 14.58 4.49
CA TYR A 58 -1.04 13.32 3.99
C TYR A 58 0.06 12.49 3.31
N SER A 59 0.86 13.11 2.43
CA SER A 59 1.93 12.40 1.71
C SER A 59 2.99 11.85 2.66
N ILE A 60 3.33 12.57 3.74
CA ILE A 60 4.27 12.09 4.77
C ILE A 60 3.68 10.88 5.51
N ILE A 61 2.45 10.98 6.02
CA ILE A 61 1.81 9.92 6.81
C ILE A 61 1.74 8.61 6.03
N TYR A 62 1.33 8.67 4.76
CA TYR A 62 1.15 7.48 3.94
C TYR A 62 2.47 6.94 3.35
N SER A 63 3.55 7.73 3.32
CA SER A 63 4.86 7.28 2.82
C SER A 63 5.81 6.84 3.91
N LYS A 64 5.44 7.01 5.20
CA LYS A 64 6.34 6.76 6.32
C LYS A 64 6.76 5.30 6.42
N ASN A 65 5.83 4.35 6.23
CA ASN A 65 6.10 2.93 6.45
C ASN A 65 6.11 2.16 5.12
N GLU A 66 7.01 1.20 5.00
CA GLU A 66 7.05 0.23 3.89
C GLU A 66 7.51 -1.10 4.46
N ILE A 67 6.81 -2.18 4.11
CA ILE A 67 7.28 -3.55 4.34
C ILE A 67 7.79 -4.05 3.00
N TYR A 68 9.06 -4.42 2.96
CA TYR A 68 9.74 -4.86 1.74
C TYR A 68 10.18 -6.32 1.80
N LYS A 69 10.20 -6.94 2.98
CA LYS A 69 10.53 -8.36 3.14
C LYS A 69 9.69 -9.00 4.25
N ILE A 70 9.29 -10.24 4.00
CA ILE A 70 8.51 -11.07 4.91
C ILE A 70 9.17 -12.45 4.98
N CYS A 71 9.40 -12.94 6.19
CA CYS A 71 9.95 -14.25 6.43
C CYS A 71 8.98 -15.08 7.27
N PHE A 72 8.75 -16.31 6.84
CA PHE A 72 8.00 -17.32 7.57
C PHE A 72 8.95 -18.41 8.05
N ASP A 73 8.96 -18.65 9.35
CA ASP A 73 9.76 -19.69 9.99
C ASP A 73 8.94 -20.45 11.03
N GLU A 74 8.55 -21.68 10.70
CA GLU A 74 7.66 -22.57 11.46
C GLU A 74 6.41 -21.87 12.04
N ASN A 75 6.51 -21.26 13.22
CA ASN A 75 5.41 -20.55 13.89
C ASN A 75 5.61 -19.03 13.99
N LYS A 76 6.60 -18.49 13.27
CA LYS A 76 7.05 -17.11 13.36
C LYS A 76 6.91 -16.40 12.02
N LEU A 77 6.34 -15.21 12.07
CA LEU A 77 6.23 -14.27 10.99
C LEU A 77 7.10 -13.05 11.31
N THR A 78 8.12 -12.82 10.50
CA THR A 78 9.00 -11.65 10.63
C THR A 78 8.75 -10.67 9.49
N PHE A 79 8.45 -9.43 9.84
CA PHE A 79 8.42 -8.31 8.91
C PHE A 79 9.71 -7.54 8.96
N PHE A 80 10.21 -7.22 7.77
CA PHE A 80 11.30 -6.29 7.57
C PHE A 80 10.76 -5.09 6.81
N GLY A 81 10.88 -3.93 7.43
CA GLY A 81 10.35 -2.70 6.88
C GLY A 81 11.27 -1.51 7.07
N LYS A 82 10.82 -0.39 6.52
CA LYS A 82 11.43 0.93 6.72
C LYS A 82 10.41 1.89 7.26
N LYS A 83 10.77 2.62 8.31
CA LYS A 83 10.07 3.79 8.81
C LYS A 83 10.91 5.00 8.41
N TYR A 84 10.40 5.81 7.50
CA TYR A 84 11.19 6.73 6.69
C TYR A 84 12.31 5.95 5.98
N ASN A 85 13.57 6.11 6.39
CA ASN A 85 14.69 5.32 5.87
C ASN A 85 15.30 4.38 6.91
N THR A 86 14.80 4.40 8.14
CA THR A 86 15.31 3.56 9.23
C THR A 86 14.70 2.18 9.10
N ILE A 87 15.56 1.16 9.03
CA ILE A 87 15.15 -0.24 8.97
C ILE A 87 14.57 -0.62 10.34
N TRP A 88 13.48 -1.37 10.31
CA TRP A 88 12.92 -2.03 11.48
C TRP A 88 12.60 -3.48 11.15
N GLN A 89 12.65 -4.30 12.18
CA GLN A 89 12.26 -5.70 12.13
C GLN A 89 11.25 -5.92 13.24
N GLU A 90 10.19 -6.66 12.96
CA GLU A 90 9.20 -7.04 13.95
C GLU A 90 8.77 -8.48 13.74
N ASP A 91 8.69 -9.19 14.86
CA ASP A 91 8.46 -10.61 14.92
C ASP A 91 7.13 -10.89 15.60
N PHE A 92 6.35 -11.79 15.03
CA PHE A 92 5.05 -12.19 15.58
C PHE A 92 4.89 -13.70 15.51
N LEU A 93 4.12 -14.24 16.47
CA LEU A 93 3.66 -15.61 16.40
C LEU A 93 2.50 -15.70 15.39
N ILE A 94 2.57 -16.67 14.48
CA ILE A 94 1.51 -16.91 13.49
C ILE A 94 0.19 -17.22 14.20
N SER A 95 0.25 -18.00 15.29
CA SER A 95 -0.91 -18.33 16.14
C SER A 95 -1.65 -17.12 16.72
N GLU A 96 -0.96 -15.99 16.94
CA GLU A 96 -1.54 -14.79 17.55
C GLU A 96 -1.94 -13.71 16.53
N SER A 97 -1.66 -13.96 15.25
CA SER A 97 -1.99 -13.03 14.17
C SER A 97 -3.20 -13.50 13.39
N ASP A 98 -3.79 -12.61 12.60
CA ASP A 98 -4.82 -12.92 11.61
C ASP A 98 -4.44 -12.24 10.29
N ILE A 99 -4.70 -12.91 9.16
CA ILE A 99 -4.47 -12.38 7.82
C ILE A 99 -5.79 -12.32 7.07
N LYS A 100 -6.08 -11.17 6.47
CA LYS A 100 -7.23 -10.99 5.57
C LYS A 100 -6.77 -10.49 4.23
N LEU A 101 -7.11 -11.21 3.17
CA LEU A 101 -6.99 -10.72 1.81
C LEU A 101 -8.10 -9.70 1.55
N LYS A 102 -7.71 -8.50 1.11
CA LYS A 102 -8.65 -7.43 0.80
C LYS A 102 -8.35 -6.84 -0.56
N VAL A 103 -9.36 -6.20 -1.13
CA VAL A 103 -9.27 -5.50 -2.40
C VAL A 103 -9.63 -4.04 -2.21
N ILE A 104 -8.87 -3.16 -2.85
CA ILE A 104 -9.26 -1.77 -3.07
C ILE A 104 -9.30 -1.49 -4.56
N SER A 105 -10.21 -0.63 -4.98
CA SER A 105 -10.17 -0.06 -6.32
C SER A 105 -8.89 0.77 -6.46
N SER A 106 -8.09 0.48 -7.48
CA SER A 106 -6.98 1.32 -7.88
C SER A 106 -7.53 2.67 -8.32
N ARG A 107 -6.80 3.74 -8.01
CA ARG A 107 -7.09 5.08 -8.51
C ARG A 107 -6.68 5.26 -9.99
N ARG A 108 -6.04 4.26 -10.59
CA ARG A 108 -5.83 4.16 -12.04
C ARG A 108 -6.98 3.32 -12.63
N TYR A 109 -7.68 3.88 -13.61
CA TYR A 109 -8.85 3.31 -14.33
C TYR A 109 -9.03 1.80 -14.18
N CYS A 110 -10.14 1.38 -13.56
CA CYS A 110 -10.63 0.00 -13.48
C CYS A 110 -9.65 -1.09 -13.00
N ASP A 111 -8.53 -0.73 -12.38
CA ASP A 111 -7.61 -1.73 -11.85
C ASP A 111 -7.91 -2.05 -10.39
N LYS A 112 -7.74 -3.29 -9.95
CA LYS A 112 -7.96 -3.72 -8.55
C LYS A 112 -6.60 -3.97 -7.88
N VAL A 113 -6.36 -3.36 -6.72
CA VAL A 113 -5.16 -3.66 -5.91
C VAL A 113 -5.57 -4.60 -4.78
N TYR A 114 -4.98 -5.78 -4.77
CA TYR A 114 -5.14 -6.74 -3.69
C TYR A 114 -4.03 -6.55 -2.67
N TYR A 115 -4.40 -6.53 -1.39
CA TYR A 115 -3.50 -6.28 -0.28
C TYR A 115 -3.83 -7.19 0.89
N LEU A 116 -2.84 -7.45 1.74
CA LEU A 116 -3.01 -8.26 2.94
C LEU A 116 -3.12 -7.34 4.13
N ASN A 117 -4.17 -7.53 4.92
CA ASN A 117 -4.31 -6.90 6.21
C ASN A 117 -3.91 -7.93 7.27
N ILE A 118 -2.74 -7.74 7.88
CA ILE A 118 -2.26 -8.59 8.96
C ILE A 118 -2.47 -7.85 10.27
N GLN A 119 -3.18 -8.49 11.19
CA GLN A 119 -3.50 -7.93 12.49
C GLN A 119 -2.96 -8.86 13.58
N ASN A 120 -2.23 -8.29 14.52
CA ASN A 120 -1.93 -8.88 15.81
C ASN A 120 -2.65 -8.07 16.89
N ARG A 121 -2.69 -8.53 18.14
CA ARG A 121 -3.35 -7.87 19.29
C ARG A 121 -3.00 -6.38 19.39
N ASN A 122 -1.74 -6.02 19.11
CA ASN A 122 -1.23 -4.66 19.32
C ASN A 122 -0.94 -3.89 18.03
N SER A 123 -0.93 -4.55 16.87
CA SER A 123 -0.38 -3.97 15.65
C SER A 123 -1.13 -4.42 14.40
N LYS A 124 -1.17 -3.53 13.41
CA LYS A 124 -1.86 -3.75 12.15
C LYS A 124 -0.95 -3.32 11.00
N TYR A 125 -0.74 -4.24 10.08
CA TYR A 125 0.12 -4.07 8.92
C TYR A 125 -0.65 -4.30 7.63
N LEU A 126 -0.37 -3.45 6.64
CA LEU A 126 -0.93 -3.56 5.31
C LEU A 126 0.20 -3.87 4.33
N ILE A 127 0.13 -5.02 3.67
CA ILE A 127 1.09 -5.43 2.64
C ILE A 127 0.46 -5.22 1.29
N ASN A 128 1.19 -4.60 0.37
CA ASN A 128 0.74 -4.25 -0.98
C ASN A 128 -0.39 -3.21 -1.09
N TYR A 129 -0.68 -2.46 -0.03
CA TYR A 129 -1.69 -1.39 -0.10
C TYR A 129 -1.32 -0.30 -1.11
N ASP A 130 -0.02 -0.03 -1.26
CA ASP A 130 0.51 0.94 -2.21
C ASP A 130 0.90 0.32 -3.56
N ASN A 131 0.49 -0.93 -3.81
CA ASN A 131 0.83 -1.69 -5.02
C ASN A 131 2.35 -1.79 -5.24
N ASN A 132 3.10 -2.09 -4.17
CA ASN A 132 4.56 -2.24 -4.15
C ASN A 132 5.05 -3.70 -4.22
N TRP A 133 4.14 -4.66 -4.22
CA TRP A 133 4.40 -6.09 -4.39
C TRP A 133 3.73 -6.59 -5.67
N LYS A 134 4.28 -7.66 -6.26
CA LYS A 134 3.60 -8.33 -7.36
C LYS A 134 2.37 -9.06 -6.83
N GLN A 135 1.30 -9.08 -7.62
CA GLN A 135 0.04 -9.73 -7.23
C GLN A 135 0.22 -11.24 -6.95
N ILE A 136 1.15 -11.90 -7.66
CA ILE A 136 1.53 -13.30 -7.39
C ILE A 136 2.22 -13.49 -6.04
N GLU A 137 3.04 -12.53 -5.60
CA GLU A 137 3.70 -12.60 -4.29
C GLU A 137 2.68 -12.42 -3.17
N VAL A 138 1.73 -11.50 -3.33
CA VAL A 138 0.60 -11.34 -2.40
C VAL A 138 -0.17 -12.64 -2.23
N LEU A 139 -0.48 -13.32 -3.34
CA LEU A 139 -1.14 -14.63 -3.33
C LEU A 139 -0.29 -15.67 -2.58
N ASN A 140 1.01 -15.77 -2.88
CA ASN A 140 1.90 -16.75 -2.28
C ASN A 140 2.10 -16.51 -0.78
N ILE A 141 2.17 -15.25 -0.34
CA ILE A 141 2.24 -14.88 1.09
C ILE A 141 0.96 -15.31 1.81
N PHE A 142 -0.21 -15.05 1.21
CA PHE A 142 -1.50 -15.44 1.80
C PHE A 142 -1.62 -16.96 1.94
N ASN A 143 -1.35 -17.71 0.86
CA ASN A 143 -1.43 -19.17 0.89
C ASN A 143 -0.43 -19.77 1.88
N THR A 144 0.81 -19.27 1.90
CA THR A 144 1.83 -19.71 2.87
C THR A 144 1.38 -19.48 4.31
N TYR A 145 0.76 -18.33 4.61
CA TYR A 145 0.23 -18.08 5.94
C TYR A 145 -0.88 -19.07 6.31
N LYS A 146 -1.84 -19.30 5.42
CA LYS A 146 -2.97 -20.22 5.66
C LYS A 146 -2.52 -21.67 5.83
N GLU A 147 -1.54 -22.11 5.04
CA GLU A 147 -0.87 -23.40 5.19
C GLU A 147 -0.24 -23.56 6.58
N LEU A 148 0.58 -22.58 7.01
CA LEU A 148 1.28 -22.65 8.30
C LEU A 148 0.34 -22.61 9.51
N LYS A 149 -0.79 -21.91 9.37
CA LYS A 149 -1.80 -21.81 10.44
C LYS A 149 -2.83 -22.96 10.42
N ASN A 150 -2.78 -23.86 9.44
CA ASN A 150 -3.79 -24.88 9.18
C ASN A 150 -5.22 -24.30 9.08
N GLU A 151 -5.36 -23.10 8.53
CA GLU A 151 -6.66 -22.44 8.36
C GLU A 151 -7.25 -22.73 6.98
N LYS A 152 -8.55 -23.08 6.95
CA LYS A 152 -9.31 -23.15 5.70
C LYS A 152 -9.64 -21.75 5.21
N ILE A 153 -9.58 -21.56 3.89
CA ILE A 153 -10.02 -20.33 3.22
C ILE A 153 -11.55 -20.26 3.30
N ILE A 154 -12.08 -19.16 3.82
CA ILE A 154 -13.54 -18.95 3.98
C ILE A 154 -14.14 -18.43 2.66
N ILE A 155 -15.45 -18.60 2.46
CA ILE A 155 -16.16 -18.27 1.20
C ILE A 155 -15.88 -16.84 0.69
N ASP A 156 -15.93 -15.83 1.57
CA ASP A 156 -15.66 -14.44 1.19
C ASP A 156 -14.22 -14.22 0.70
N GLU A 157 -13.26 -14.89 1.35
CA GLU A 157 -11.86 -14.89 0.91
C GLU A 157 -11.71 -15.59 -0.44
N HIS A 158 -12.49 -16.65 -0.68
CA HIS A 158 -12.48 -17.41 -1.93
C HIS A 158 -12.90 -16.57 -3.14
N LEU A 159 -13.89 -15.68 -2.99
CA LEU A 159 -14.32 -14.79 -4.07
C LEU A 159 -13.22 -13.78 -4.44
N ILE A 160 -12.58 -13.18 -3.45
CA ILE A 160 -11.48 -12.24 -3.65
C ILE A 160 -10.27 -12.97 -4.25
N LEU A 161 -9.98 -14.17 -3.76
CA LEU A 161 -8.89 -15.02 -4.23
C LEU A 161 -9.06 -15.39 -5.71
N ASN A 162 -10.26 -15.83 -6.11
CA ASN A 162 -10.55 -16.14 -7.52
C ASN A 162 -10.35 -14.90 -8.40
N SER A 163 -10.85 -13.74 -7.96
CA SER A 163 -10.68 -12.49 -8.73
C SER A 163 -9.22 -12.05 -8.84
N LEU A 164 -8.38 -12.34 -7.83
CA LEU A 164 -6.94 -12.14 -7.86
C LEU A 164 -6.25 -13.11 -8.84
N ILE A 165 -6.59 -14.39 -8.79
CA ILE A 165 -6.06 -15.43 -9.69
C ILE A 165 -6.39 -15.10 -11.15
N ASP A 166 -7.63 -14.69 -11.43
CA ASP A 166 -8.04 -14.30 -12.78
C ASP A 166 -7.26 -13.09 -13.29
N LYS A 167 -6.99 -12.11 -12.42
CA LYS A 167 -6.13 -10.97 -12.77
C LYS A 167 -4.71 -11.41 -13.10
N ILE A 168 -4.11 -12.30 -12.29
CA ILE A 168 -2.76 -12.81 -12.53
C ILE A 168 -2.68 -13.51 -13.88
N LYS A 169 -3.65 -14.40 -14.19
CA LYS A 169 -3.70 -15.12 -15.47
C LYS A 169 -3.77 -14.17 -16.66
N LYS A 170 -4.67 -13.18 -16.62
CA LYS A 170 -4.83 -12.18 -17.70
C LYS A 170 -3.55 -11.39 -17.96
N CYS A 171 -2.80 -11.04 -16.91
CA CYS A 171 -1.55 -10.29 -17.03
C CYS A 171 -0.35 -11.15 -17.48
N GLN A 172 -0.43 -12.48 -17.37
CA GLN A 172 0.62 -13.40 -17.85
C GLN A 172 0.40 -13.83 -19.31
N SER A 173 -0.82 -13.69 -19.84
CA SER A 173 -1.18 -13.97 -21.23
C SER A 173 -0.98 -12.79 -22.19
N GLN A 174 -0.39 -11.68 -21.72
CA GLN A 174 -0.02 -10.50 -22.51
C GLN A 174 1.49 -10.39 -22.59
#